data_AF-A0A2G9TKZ2-F1
#
_entry.id   AF-A0A2G9TKZ2-F1
#
_cell.length_a   1.000
_cell.length_b   1.000
_cell.length_c   1.000
_cell.angle_alpha   90.00
_cell.angle_beta   90.00
_cell.angle_gamma   90.00
#
_symmetry.space_group_name_H-M   'P 1'
#
loop_
_entity.id
_entity.type
_entity.pdbx_description
1 polymer ?
#
loop_
_entity_poly.entity_id
_entity_poly.type
_entity_poly.pdbx_seq_one_letter_code
_entity_poly.pdbx_strand_id
1 'polypeptide(L)'
;NIMRQDASYFDNPNHNTGNLTAHLASDTPNVQASSVAQYLKFRGQRDMESAVEASQIVTESISNTRTIQALCKEGYMYEAYCAAAQEPHKRALVRGLWQALSLALSNSFVVVNFAIAYAFGLWLIRNEWSTPFIVFQVIEALNMASMSVMMAASYFPEYIRARISAGVMFTMMRQRPKIDNMSHQGDKP
;
A
#
# COMPACT_ATOMS: atom_id res chain seq x y z
N ASN A 1 -24.37 -14.90 8.34
CA ASN A 1 -24.92 -15.19 9.69
C ASN A 1 -23.99 -16.21 10.35
N ILE A 2 -22.89 -15.74 10.94
CA ILE A 2 -21.75 -16.59 11.35
C ILE A 2 -22.18 -17.60 12.44
N MET A 3 -23.11 -17.21 13.33
CA MET A 3 -23.66 -18.08 14.38
C MET A 3 -24.59 -19.20 13.87
N ARG A 4 -24.95 -19.19 12.58
CA ARG A 4 -25.75 -20.23 11.92
C ARG A 4 -24.88 -21.27 11.21
N GLN A 5 -23.56 -21.05 11.12
CA GLN A 5 -22.64 -22.01 10.51
C GLN A 5 -22.40 -23.19 11.47
N ASP A 6 -22.20 -24.38 10.92
CA ASP A 6 -22.00 -25.61 11.68
C ASP A 6 -20.55 -25.75 12.15
N ALA A 7 -20.29 -26.62 13.14
CA ALA A 7 -18.95 -26.80 13.72
C ALA A 7 -17.90 -27.20 12.66
N SER A 8 -18.29 -27.98 11.65
CA SER A 8 -17.39 -28.41 10.56
C SER A 8 -16.91 -27.25 9.68
N TYR A 9 -17.63 -26.13 9.66
CA TYR A 9 -17.20 -24.91 9.00
C TYR A 9 -16.00 -24.28 9.71
N PHE A 10 -15.97 -24.29 11.05
CA PHE A 10 -14.88 -23.71 11.85
C PHE A 10 -13.66 -24.62 11.99
N ASP A 11 -13.81 -25.92 11.74
CA ASP A 11 -12.70 -26.90 11.72
C ASP A 11 -11.80 -26.75 10.48
N ASN A 12 -12.24 -26.03 9.44
CA ASN A 12 -11.43 -25.78 8.27
C ASN A 12 -10.37 -24.69 8.58
N PRO A 13 -9.06 -24.93 8.35
CA PRO A 13 -8.00 -23.95 8.65
C PRO A 13 -8.16 -22.60 7.93
N ASN A 14 -8.91 -22.56 6.83
CA ASN A 14 -9.24 -21.33 6.09
C ASN A 14 -10.42 -20.54 6.69
N HIS A 15 -11.19 -21.14 7.60
CA HIS A 15 -12.39 -20.58 8.23
C HIS A 15 -12.28 -20.49 9.76
N ASN A 16 -11.07 -20.63 10.29
CA ASN A 16 -10.70 -20.24 11.66
C ASN A 16 -11.16 -18.79 11.92
N THR A 17 -11.77 -18.51 13.08
CA THR A 17 -12.29 -17.17 13.45
C THR A 17 -11.23 -16.05 13.42
N GLY A 18 -9.99 -16.36 13.80
CA GLY A 18 -8.83 -15.49 13.65
C GLY A 18 -8.35 -15.35 12.20
N ASN A 19 -8.49 -16.40 11.38
CA ASN A 19 -8.11 -16.36 9.97
C ASN A 19 -9.17 -15.66 9.10
N LEU A 20 -10.45 -15.74 9.44
CA LEU A 20 -11.55 -14.98 8.78
C LEU A 20 -11.46 -13.48 9.03
N THR A 21 -11.14 -13.11 10.28
CA THR A 21 -10.89 -11.71 10.65
C THR A 21 -9.59 -11.20 10.01
N ALA A 22 -8.55 -12.05 9.94
CA ALA A 22 -7.34 -11.75 9.20
C ALA A 22 -7.60 -11.61 7.70
N HIS A 23 -8.22 -12.58 7.01
CA HIS A 23 -8.53 -12.53 5.57
C HIS A 23 -9.38 -11.31 5.19
N LEU A 24 -10.38 -10.93 5.99
CA LEU A 24 -11.15 -9.70 5.76
C LEU A 24 -10.30 -8.42 5.87
N ALA A 25 -9.27 -8.43 6.73
CA ALA A 25 -8.35 -7.32 6.92
C ALA A 25 -7.15 -7.33 5.94
N SER A 26 -6.64 -8.50 5.57
CA SER A 26 -5.32 -8.72 4.94
C SER A 26 -5.39 -9.10 3.47
N ASP A 27 -6.50 -9.65 2.96
CA ASP A 27 -6.60 -9.97 1.52
C ASP A 27 -6.90 -8.76 0.66
N THR A 28 -7.51 -7.74 1.25
CA THR A 28 -7.91 -6.55 0.52
C THR A 28 -6.74 -5.74 -0.10
N PRO A 29 -5.53 -5.64 0.48
CA PRO A 29 -4.37 -5.05 -0.20
C PRO A 29 -3.73 -5.92 -1.31
N ASN A 30 -4.07 -7.20 -1.44
CA ASN A 30 -3.48 -8.07 -2.48
C ASN A 30 -4.23 -8.04 -3.82
N VAL A 31 -5.53 -7.72 -3.83
CA VAL A 31 -6.31 -7.53 -5.07
C VAL A 31 -6.15 -6.12 -5.64
N GLN A 32 -5.54 -5.20 -4.88
CA GLN A 32 -5.44 -3.76 -5.16
C GLN A 32 -4.32 -3.33 -6.11
N ALA A 33 -3.44 -4.23 -6.54
CA ALA A 33 -2.24 -3.81 -7.24
C ALA A 33 -2.52 -3.57 -8.73
N SER A 34 -3.03 -2.37 -9.05
CA SER A 34 -2.83 -1.76 -10.37
C SER A 34 -1.33 -1.85 -10.73
N SER A 35 -0.99 -2.05 -12.00
CA SER A 35 0.36 -2.36 -12.49
C SER A 35 1.47 -1.48 -11.88
N VAL A 36 1.20 -0.20 -11.60
CA VAL A 36 2.12 0.75 -10.97
C VAL A 36 2.31 0.48 -9.47
N ALA A 37 1.24 0.17 -8.74
CA ALA A 37 1.30 -0.19 -7.32
C ALA A 37 1.96 -1.56 -7.12
N GLN A 38 1.72 -2.51 -8.03
CA GLN A 38 2.42 -3.79 -8.04
C GLN A 38 3.92 -3.61 -8.31
N TYR A 39 4.27 -2.71 -9.22
CA TYR A 39 5.66 -2.38 -9.52
C TYR A 39 6.39 -1.73 -8.33
N LEU A 40 5.74 -0.78 -7.65
CA LEU A 40 6.28 -0.17 -6.43
C LEU A 40 6.42 -1.19 -5.29
N LYS A 41 5.42 -2.07 -5.11
CA LYS A 41 5.45 -3.15 -4.12
C LYS A 41 6.55 -4.17 -4.43
N PHE A 42 6.72 -4.55 -5.69
CA PHE A 42 7.76 -5.50 -6.12
C PHE A 42 9.18 -4.93 -5.93
N ARG A 43 9.41 -3.65 -6.27
CA ARG A 43 10.68 -2.99 -5.96
C ARG A 43 10.92 -2.90 -4.44
N GLY A 44 9.93 -2.46 -3.68
CA GLY A 44 10.03 -2.40 -2.22
C GLY A 44 10.29 -3.76 -1.57
N GLN A 45 9.71 -4.84 -2.10
CA GLN A 45 9.98 -6.21 -1.64
C GLN A 45 11.42 -6.64 -1.90
N ARG A 46 11.98 -6.36 -3.08
CA ARG A 46 13.39 -6.68 -3.39
C ARG A 46 14.37 -5.93 -2.50
N ASP A 47 14.02 -4.70 -2.13
CA ASP A 47 14.83 -3.88 -1.25
C ASP A 47 14.79 -4.41 0.20
N MET A 48 13.59 -4.81 0.63
CA MET A 48 13.40 -5.46 1.91
C MET A 48 14.14 -6.79 1.97
N GLU A 49 14.05 -7.60 0.91
CA GLU A 49 14.74 -8.89 0.77
C GLU A 49 16.27 -8.74 0.89
N SER A 50 16.86 -7.72 0.27
CA SER A 50 18.30 -7.43 0.44
C SER A 50 18.69 -6.96 1.84
N ALA A 51 17.73 -6.54 2.67
CA ALA A 51 17.96 -6.16 4.06
C ALA A 51 17.63 -7.30 5.05
N VAL A 52 17.02 -8.40 4.59
CA VAL A 52 16.64 -9.54 5.43
C VAL A 52 17.88 -10.20 6.02
N GLU A 53 18.92 -10.43 5.22
CA GLU A 53 20.14 -11.12 5.66
C GLU A 53 20.83 -10.37 6.82
N ALA A 54 21.02 -9.07 6.69
CA ALA A 54 21.57 -8.24 7.76
C ALA A 54 20.68 -8.26 9.03
N SER A 55 19.36 -8.25 8.84
CA SER A 55 18.39 -8.33 9.95
C SER A 55 18.41 -9.69 10.64
N GLN A 56 18.61 -10.78 9.90
CA GLN A 56 18.75 -12.13 10.44
C GLN A 56 20.01 -12.25 11.28
N ILE A 57 21.17 -11.78 10.78
CA ILE A 57 22.45 -11.80 11.52
C ILE A 57 22.32 -11.03 12.85
N VAL A 58 21.66 -9.87 12.84
CA VAL A 58 21.39 -9.09 14.06
C VAL A 58 20.48 -9.86 15.00
N THR A 59 19.41 -10.48 14.50
CA THR A 59 18.46 -11.25 15.33
C THR A 59 19.13 -12.47 15.97
N GLU A 60 19.97 -13.18 15.22
CA GLU A 60 20.77 -14.30 15.72
C GLU A 60 21.78 -13.84 16.77
N SER A 61 22.43 -12.69 16.54
CA SER A 61 23.39 -12.12 17.47
C SER A 61 22.74 -11.68 18.78
N ILE A 62 21.57 -11.04 18.72
CA ILE A 62 20.82 -10.61 19.91
C ILE A 62 20.35 -11.83 20.71
N SER A 63 19.75 -12.82 20.04
CA SER A 63 19.25 -14.02 20.71
C SER A 63 20.36 -14.84 21.38
N ASN A 64 21.57 -14.84 20.82
CA ASN A 64 22.71 -15.60 21.33
C ASN A 64 23.87 -14.76 21.88
N THR A 65 23.57 -13.58 22.45
CA THR A 65 24.60 -12.63 22.93
C THR A 65 25.60 -13.27 23.91
N ARG A 66 25.12 -14.08 24.87
CA ARG A 66 26.00 -14.73 25.87
C ARG A 66 26.97 -15.74 25.24
N THR A 67 26.52 -16.45 24.22
CA THR A 67 27.33 -17.45 23.51
C THR A 67 28.44 -16.79 22.70
N ILE A 68 28.12 -15.68 22.02
CA ILE A 68 29.10 -14.91 21.24
C ILE A 68 30.17 -14.32 22.14
N GLN A 69 29.77 -13.78 23.30
CA GLN A 69 30.68 -13.27 24.32
C GLN A 69 31.57 -14.37 24.91
N ALA A 70 31.00 -15.55 25.20
CA ALA A 70 31.77 -16.69 25.69
C ALA A 70 32.81 -17.21 24.67
N LEU A 71 32.52 -17.05 23.37
CA LEU A 71 33.42 -17.42 22.27
C LEU A 71 34.37 -16.29 21.85
N CYS A 72 34.23 -15.08 22.40
CA CYS A 72 34.95 -13.86 21.99
C CYS A 72 34.89 -13.62 20.46
N LYS A 73 33.71 -13.84 19.86
CA LYS A 73 33.49 -13.76 18.39
C LYS A 73 32.67 -12.53 17.97
N GLU A 74 32.61 -11.49 18.79
CA GLU A 74 31.89 -10.26 18.49
C GLU A 74 32.37 -9.59 17.20
N GLY A 75 33.70 -9.57 16.99
CA GLY A 75 34.30 -8.99 15.79
C GLY A 75 33.88 -9.72 14.50
N TYR A 76 33.75 -11.04 14.56
CA TYR A 76 33.30 -11.85 13.43
C TYR A 76 31.84 -11.53 13.06
N MET A 77 30.95 -11.44 14.05
CA MET A 77 29.55 -11.08 13.80
C MET A 77 29.39 -9.64 13.31
N TYR A 78 30.21 -8.72 13.83
CA TYR A 78 30.25 -7.34 13.35
C TYR A 78 30.66 -7.25 11.88
N GLU A 79 31.72 -7.96 11.48
CA GLU A 79 32.19 -7.96 10.10
C GLU A 79 31.17 -8.61 9.15
N ALA A 80 30.55 -9.71 9.56
CA ALA A 80 29.48 -10.37 8.81
C ALA A 80 28.27 -9.43 8.61
N TYR A 81 27.86 -8.69 9.64
CA TYR A 81 26.81 -7.68 9.52
C TYR A 81 27.21 -6.54 8.57
N CYS A 82 28.43 -6.01 8.70
CA CYS A 82 28.94 -4.96 7.83
C CYS A 82 28.96 -5.40 6.35
N ALA A 83 29.37 -6.64 6.07
CA ALA A 83 29.33 -7.20 4.72
C ALA A 83 27.90 -7.28 4.17
N ALA A 84 26.95 -7.82 4.95
CA ALA A 84 25.55 -7.94 4.55
C ALA A 84 24.84 -6.57 4.42
N ALA A 85 25.25 -5.56 5.19
CA ALA A 85 24.63 -4.22 5.17
C ALA A 85 25.14 -3.31 4.03
N GLN A 86 26.27 -3.62 3.40
CA GLN A 86 26.83 -2.78 2.33
C GLN A 86 25.93 -2.71 1.08
N GLU A 87 25.35 -3.84 0.68
CA GLU A 87 24.49 -3.92 -0.49
C GLU A 87 23.19 -3.10 -0.34
N PRO A 88 22.40 -3.24 0.74
CA PRO A 88 21.21 -2.41 0.95
C PRO A 88 21.57 -0.94 1.14
N HIS A 89 22.74 -0.61 1.71
CA HIS A 89 23.20 0.78 1.85
C HIS A 89 23.45 1.46 0.49
N LYS A 90 24.21 0.81 -0.41
CA LYS A 90 24.40 1.32 -1.79
C LYS A 90 23.07 1.38 -2.55
N ARG A 91 22.23 0.34 -2.36
CA ARG A 91 20.80 0.24 -2.66
C ARG A 91 20.06 1.57 -2.42
N ALA A 92 20.07 1.96 -1.15
CA ALA A 92 19.35 3.10 -0.61
C ALA A 92 19.85 4.43 -1.14
N LEU A 93 21.18 4.62 -1.28
CA LEU A 93 21.74 5.87 -1.79
C LEU A 93 21.30 6.16 -3.23
N VAL A 94 21.41 5.18 -4.13
CA VAL A 94 21.00 5.33 -5.54
C VAL A 94 19.49 5.59 -5.63
N ARG A 95 18.69 4.90 -4.80
CA ARG A 95 17.24 5.14 -4.74
C ARG A 95 16.91 6.54 -4.23
N GLY A 96 17.60 7.00 -3.19
CA GLY A 96 17.42 8.34 -2.63
C GLY A 96 17.65 9.42 -3.68
N LEU A 97 18.70 9.27 -4.49
CA LEU A 97 18.98 10.19 -5.61
C LEU A 97 17.85 10.17 -6.66
N TRP A 98 17.41 8.98 -7.08
CA TRP A 98 16.31 8.87 -8.03
C TRP A 98 14.99 9.45 -7.50
N GLN A 99 14.70 9.23 -6.22
CA GLN A 99 13.51 9.77 -5.57
C GLN A 99 13.57 11.29 -5.47
N ALA A 100 14.72 11.85 -5.08
CA ALA A 100 14.93 13.29 -5.03
C ALA A 100 14.79 13.93 -6.43
N LEU A 101 15.38 13.32 -7.46
CA LEU A 101 15.27 13.79 -8.84
C LEU A 101 13.83 13.75 -9.34
N SER A 102 13.12 12.65 -9.09
CA SER A 102 11.70 12.51 -9.48
C SER A 102 10.83 13.57 -8.79
N LEU A 103 11.07 13.83 -7.50
CA LEU A 103 10.33 14.84 -6.75
C LEU A 103 10.63 16.25 -7.29
N ALA A 104 11.90 16.56 -7.53
CA ALA A 104 12.32 17.83 -8.10
C ALA A 104 11.68 18.07 -9.47
N LEU A 105 11.76 17.09 -10.38
CA LEU A 105 11.15 17.18 -11.72
C LEU A 105 9.63 17.38 -11.65
N SER A 106 8.95 16.67 -10.75
CA SER A 106 7.50 16.79 -10.57
C SER A 106 7.10 18.20 -10.10
N ASN A 107 7.84 18.76 -9.14
CA ASN A 107 7.58 20.09 -8.63
C ASN A 107 7.93 21.18 -9.67
N SER A 108 9.04 21.02 -10.40
CA SER A 108 9.41 21.92 -11.50
C SER A 108 8.37 21.92 -12.61
N PHE A 109 7.80 20.77 -12.96
CA PHE A 109 6.77 20.68 -14.00
C PHE A 109 5.53 21.52 -13.67
N VAL A 110 5.09 21.54 -12.41
CA VAL A 110 3.95 22.37 -11.97
C VAL A 110 4.24 23.85 -12.23
N VAL A 111 5.40 24.34 -11.80
CA VAL A 111 5.78 25.75 -11.98
C VAL A 111 5.91 26.11 -13.47
N VAL A 112 6.50 25.24 -14.29
CA VAL A 112 6.62 25.45 -15.74
C VAL A 112 5.25 25.45 -16.41
N ASN A 113 4.34 24.56 -16.02
CA ASN A 113 2.98 24.53 -16.55
C ASN A 113 2.23 25.84 -16.26
N PHE A 114 2.34 26.35 -15.04
CA PHE A 114 1.80 27.67 -14.69
C PHE A 114 2.42 28.80 -15.52
N ALA A 115 3.74 28.80 -15.70
CA ALA A 115 4.42 29.81 -16.50
C ALA A 115 3.92 29.81 -17.96
N ILE A 116 3.74 28.63 -18.56
CA ILE A 116 3.20 28.48 -19.93
C ILE A 116 1.73 28.94 -19.99
N ALA A 117 0.91 28.54 -19.02
CA ALA A 117 -0.50 28.92 -18.96
C ALA A 117 -0.67 30.45 -18.88
N TYR A 118 0.10 31.11 -18.02
CA TYR A 118 0.08 32.57 -17.89
C TYR A 118 0.72 33.28 -19.10
N ALA A 119 1.76 32.71 -19.72
CA ALA A 119 2.34 33.27 -20.95
C ALA A 119 1.34 33.24 -22.11
N PHE A 120 0.59 32.14 -22.25
CA PHE A 120 -0.49 32.04 -23.23
C PHE A 120 -1.67 32.97 -22.89
N GLY A 121 -2.02 33.06 -21.60
CA GLY A 121 -3.02 34.00 -21.11
C GLY A 121 -2.68 35.46 -21.45
N LEU A 122 -1.41 35.85 -21.30
CA LEU A 122 -0.92 37.18 -21.67
C LEU A 122 -1.05 37.44 -23.17
N TRP A 123 -0.76 36.43 -24.01
CA TRP A 123 -0.94 36.53 -25.46
C TRP A 123 -2.42 36.72 -25.83
N LEU A 124 -3.35 36.05 -25.15
CA LEU A 124 -4.80 36.26 -25.31
C LEU A 124 -5.24 37.69 -24.97
N ILE A 125 -4.72 38.25 -23.88
CA ILE A 125 -5.04 39.61 -23.43
C ILE A 125 -4.53 40.65 -24.43
N ARG A 126 -3.32 40.44 -25.00
CA ARG A 126 -2.75 41.35 -26.01
C ARG A 126 -3.57 41.44 -27.28
N ASN A 127 -4.29 40.38 -27.64
CA ASN A 127 -5.18 40.34 -28.81
C ASN A 127 -6.60 40.84 -28.50
N GLU A 128 -6.85 41.36 -27.29
CA GLU A 128 -8.16 41.83 -26.79
C GLU A 128 -9.27 40.77 -26.79
N TRP A 129 -8.92 39.48 -26.86
CA TRP A 129 -9.90 38.38 -26.86
C TRP A 129 -10.40 38.02 -25.47
N SER A 130 -9.73 38.47 -24.41
CA SER A 130 -10.08 38.13 -23.03
C SER A 130 -9.60 39.20 -22.05
N THR A 131 -10.31 39.33 -20.92
CA THR A 131 -9.89 40.22 -19.83
C THR A 131 -8.92 39.49 -18.88
N PRO A 132 -8.00 40.20 -18.20
CA PRO A 132 -7.06 39.59 -17.25
C PRO A 132 -7.77 38.81 -16.14
N PHE A 133 -8.94 39.27 -15.71
CA PHE A 133 -9.74 38.62 -14.67
C PHE A 133 -10.23 37.23 -15.09
N ILE A 134 -10.76 37.10 -16.32
CA ILE A 134 -11.28 35.82 -16.82
C ILE A 134 -10.15 34.80 -16.96
N VAL A 135 -9.00 35.22 -17.48
CA VAL A 135 -7.83 34.34 -17.64
C VAL A 135 -7.36 33.80 -16.29
N PHE A 136 -7.20 34.67 -15.28
CA PHE A 136 -6.84 34.26 -13.93
C PHE A 136 -7.88 33.30 -13.32
N GLN A 137 -9.16 33.63 -13.44
CA GLN A 137 -10.25 32.83 -12.91
C GLN A 137 -10.26 31.40 -13.49
N VAL A 138 -10.07 31.25 -14.81
CA VAL A 138 -10.07 29.94 -15.47
C VAL A 138 -8.86 29.10 -15.02
N ILE A 139 -7.67 29.70 -14.90
CA ILE A 139 -6.46 28.99 -14.47
C ILE A 139 -6.61 28.48 -13.04
N GLU A 140 -7.07 29.33 -12.11
CA GLU A 140 -7.28 28.94 -10.71
C GLU A 140 -8.42 27.92 -10.54
N ALA A 141 -9.53 28.08 -11.27
CA ALA A 141 -10.62 27.11 -11.26
C ALA A 141 -10.17 25.73 -11.75
N LEU A 142 -9.36 25.67 -12.81
CA LEU A 142 -8.80 24.42 -13.32
C LEU A 142 -7.84 23.78 -12.31
N ASN A 143 -7.04 24.58 -11.60
CA ASN A 143 -6.15 24.07 -10.57
C ASN A 143 -6.92 23.43 -9.41
N MET A 144 -7.93 24.12 -8.89
CA MET A 144 -8.80 23.59 -7.84
C MET A 144 -9.51 22.31 -8.28
N ALA A 145 -10.05 22.28 -9.50
CA ALA A 145 -10.69 21.09 -10.05
C ALA A 145 -9.73 19.90 -10.13
N SER A 146 -8.49 20.12 -10.61
CA SER A 146 -7.46 19.08 -10.66
C SER A 146 -7.11 18.54 -9.27
N MET A 147 -6.98 19.40 -8.26
CA MET A 147 -6.74 18.96 -6.89
C MET A 147 -7.91 18.13 -6.34
N SER A 148 -9.15 18.54 -6.58
CA SER A 148 -10.34 17.78 -6.17
C SER A 148 -10.39 16.40 -6.82
N VAL A 149 -10.08 16.30 -8.12
CA VAL A 149 -10.02 15.02 -8.83
C VAL A 149 -8.89 14.15 -8.29
N MET A 150 -7.72 14.72 -7.98
CA MET A 150 -6.61 13.96 -7.39
C MET A 150 -6.94 13.43 -5.99
N MET A 151 -7.60 14.23 -5.15
CA MET A 151 -8.08 13.78 -3.84
C MET A 151 -9.14 12.70 -3.99
N ALA A 152 -10.12 12.87 -4.88
CA ALA A 152 -11.11 11.83 -5.17
C ALA A 152 -10.43 10.54 -5.67
N ALA A 153 -9.41 10.68 -6.51
CA ALA A 153 -8.67 9.54 -7.04
C ALA A 153 -7.93 8.75 -5.95
N SER A 154 -7.45 9.45 -4.91
CA SER A 154 -6.79 8.81 -3.78
C SER A 154 -7.72 7.91 -2.96
N TYR A 155 -9.05 8.08 -3.05
CA TYR A 155 -10.05 7.25 -2.39
C TYR A 155 -10.52 6.03 -3.21
N PHE A 156 -10.14 5.92 -4.49
CA PHE A 156 -10.52 4.77 -5.30
C PHE A 156 -10.05 3.42 -4.71
N PRO A 157 -8.81 3.28 -4.21
CA PRO A 157 -8.35 2.04 -3.60
C PRO A 157 -9.24 1.59 -2.43
N GLU A 158 -9.64 2.52 -1.57
CA GLU A 158 -10.50 2.32 -0.41
C GLU A 158 -11.89 1.89 -0.84
N TYR A 159 -12.44 2.52 -1.87
CA TYR A 159 -13.72 2.10 -2.46
C TYR A 159 -13.67 0.66 -2.98
N ILE A 160 -12.60 0.30 -3.71
CA ILE A 160 -12.39 -1.08 -4.19
C ILE A 160 -12.25 -2.04 -3.00
N ARG A 161 -11.51 -1.64 -1.96
CA ARG A 161 -11.32 -2.39 -0.70
C ARG A 161 -12.66 -2.72 -0.04
N ALA A 162 -13.49 -1.69 0.12
CA ALA A 162 -14.81 -1.80 0.74
C ALA A 162 -15.73 -2.71 -0.08
N ARG A 163 -15.70 -2.58 -1.42
CA ARG A 163 -16.50 -3.43 -2.32
C ARG A 163 -16.12 -4.91 -2.21
N ILE A 164 -14.82 -5.23 -2.17
CA ILE A 164 -14.35 -6.62 -2.02
C ILE A 164 -14.76 -7.18 -0.67
N SER A 165 -14.54 -6.43 0.41
CA SER A 165 -14.91 -6.84 1.78
C SER A 165 -16.42 -7.07 1.90
N ALA A 166 -17.24 -6.16 1.36
CA ALA A 166 -18.69 -6.33 1.29
C ALA A 166 -19.06 -7.60 0.48
N GLY A 167 -18.38 -7.89 -0.62
CA GLY A 167 -18.58 -9.11 -1.41
C GLY A 167 -18.33 -10.39 -0.63
N VAL A 168 -17.25 -10.43 0.18
CA VAL A 168 -16.96 -11.55 1.09
C VAL A 168 -18.06 -11.67 2.14
N MET A 169 -18.47 -10.56 2.75
CA MET A 169 -19.54 -10.52 3.74
C MET A 169 -20.89 -11.01 3.18
N PHE A 170 -21.25 -10.62 1.96
CA PHE A 170 -22.45 -11.11 1.26
C PHE A 170 -22.35 -12.60 0.93
N THR A 171 -21.18 -13.10 0.55
CA THR A 171 -20.94 -14.53 0.30
C THR A 171 -21.15 -15.34 1.59
N MET A 172 -20.56 -14.90 2.70
CA MET A 172 -20.75 -15.52 4.02
C MET A 172 -22.20 -15.46 4.52
N MET A 173 -22.94 -14.41 4.17
CA MET A 173 -24.36 -14.32 4.50
C MET A 173 -25.23 -15.28 3.67
N ARG A 174 -24.90 -15.50 2.40
CA ARG A 174 -25.65 -16.37 1.48
C ARG A 174 -25.32 -17.85 1.64
N GLN A 175 -24.17 -18.18 2.24
CA GLN A 175 -23.76 -19.55 2.48
C GLN A 175 -24.75 -20.25 3.42
N ARG A 176 -25.43 -21.29 2.92
CA ARG A 176 -26.34 -22.12 3.71
C ARG A 176 -25.55 -23.24 4.40
N PRO A 177 -25.68 -23.42 5.72
CA PRO A 177 -25.02 -24.51 6.42
C PRO A 177 -25.64 -25.85 6.03
N LYS A 178 -24.87 -26.94 6.13
CA LYS A 178 -25.38 -28.31 5.91
C LYS A 178 -26.31 -28.75 7.05
N ILE A 179 -26.02 -28.32 8.28
CA ILE A 179 -26.83 -28.56 9.47
C ILE A 179 -27.30 -27.19 9.96
N ASP A 180 -28.60 -26.91 9.84
CA ASP A 180 -29.18 -25.63 10.23
C ASP A 180 -29.69 -25.69 11.67
N ASN A 181 -28.89 -25.17 12.61
CA ASN A 181 -29.24 -25.11 14.04
C ASN A 181 -30.45 -24.21 14.34
N MET A 182 -30.81 -23.31 13.42
CA MET A 182 -31.95 -22.39 13.54
C MET A 182 -33.20 -22.92 12.85
N SER A 183 -33.15 -24.12 12.23
CA SER A 183 -34.32 -24.76 11.63
C SER A 183 -35.19 -25.40 12.71
N HIS A 184 -36.49 -25.14 12.68
CA HIS A 184 -37.47 -25.81 13.54
C HIS A 184 -37.95 -27.15 12.99
N GLN A 185 -37.37 -27.62 11.89
CA GLN A 185 -37.70 -28.90 11.28
C GLN A 185 -36.87 -30.00 11.94
N GLY A 186 -37.52 -30.79 12.78
CA GLY A 186 -36.95 -31.93 13.48
C GLY A 186 -37.98 -32.47 14.47
N ASP A 187 -38.05 -33.79 14.63
CA ASP A 187 -38.91 -34.39 15.65
C ASP A 187 -38.39 -33.98 17.03
N LYS A 188 -39.27 -33.34 17.80
CA LYS A 188 -39.03 -32.99 19.20
C LYS A 188 -39.71 -34.06 20.05
N PRO A 189 -39.01 -34.68 21.01
CA PRO A 189 -39.60 -35.65 21.92
C PRO A 189 -40.67 -35.02 22.83
#